data_AF-A0A2N9G827-F1
#
_entry.id   AF-A0A2N9G827-F1
#
_cell.length_a   1.000
_cell.length_b   1.000
_cell.length_c   1.000
_cell.angle_alpha   90.00
_cell.angle_beta   90.00
_cell.angle_gamma   90.00
#
_symmetry.space_group_name_H-M   'P 1'
#
loop_
_entity.id
_entity.type
_entity.pdbx_description
1 polymer ?
#
loop_
_entity_poly.entity_id
_entity_poly.type
_entity_poly.pdbx_seq_one_letter_code
_entity_poly.pdbx_strand_id
1 'polypeptide(L)'
;MSIDVYSYGMMVLEMVGGRKNIDASVDHTSEIYFPHWIYRRLELDEGLGLHGLINKEDEETTRKMIIVSLWCIQTNPSNRPSMGEVVDMLVGKLDSLQTPPKPFLSSPPRTPVDSSTAIVSL
;
A
#
# COMPACT_ATOMS: atom_id res chain seq x y z
N MET A 1 5.56 2.62 -19.13
CA MET A 1 4.56 1.57 -18.82
C MET A 1 4.65 1.09 -17.38
N SER A 2 5.74 0.46 -16.91
CA SER A 2 5.80 -0.05 -15.52
C SER A 2 5.76 1.02 -14.42
N ILE A 3 6.16 2.27 -14.74
CA ILE A 3 5.98 3.46 -13.89
C ILE A 3 4.52 3.92 -13.88
N ASP A 4 3.84 3.87 -15.03
CA ASP A 4 2.43 4.25 -15.16
C ASP A 4 1.55 3.27 -14.39
N VAL A 5 1.85 1.97 -14.47
CA VAL A 5 1.21 0.91 -13.68
C VAL A 5 1.42 1.15 -12.19
N TYR A 6 2.64 1.46 -11.76
CA TYR A 6 2.94 1.77 -10.36
C TYR A 6 2.13 2.96 -9.85
N SER A 7 2.13 4.05 -10.63
CA SER A 7 1.42 5.29 -10.28
C SER A 7 -0.09 5.04 -10.22
N TYR A 8 -0.63 4.25 -11.14
CA TYR A 8 -2.02 3.80 -11.11
C TYR A 8 -2.35 3.04 -9.82
N GLY A 9 -1.53 2.04 -9.45
CA GLY A 9 -1.75 1.26 -8.23
C GLY A 9 -1.73 2.12 -6.98
N MET A 10 -0.79 3.07 -6.89
CA MET A 10 -0.73 4.02 -5.78
C MET A 10 -1.98 4.90 -5.72
N MET A 11 -2.39 5.49 -6.85
CA MET A 11 -3.58 6.33 -6.95
C MET A 11 -4.85 5.57 -6.52
N VAL A 12 -5.03 4.33 -6.97
CA VAL A 12 -6.20 3.52 -6.57
C VAL A 12 -6.19 3.23 -5.08
N LEU A 13 -5.03 2.89 -4.50
CA LEU A 13 -4.90 2.67 -3.06
C LEU A 13 -5.23 3.93 -2.25
N GLU A 14 -4.86 5.11 -2.72
CA GLU A 14 -5.26 6.38 -2.12
C GLU A 14 -6.77 6.63 -2.19
N MET A 15 -7.41 6.25 -3.31
CA MET A 15 -8.86 6.38 -3.49
C MET A 15 -9.65 5.43 -2.57
N VAL A 16 -9.27 4.15 -2.51
CA VAL A 16 -9.99 3.12 -1.72
C VAL A 16 -9.63 3.16 -0.23
N GLY A 17 -8.41 3.58 0.13
CA GLY A 17 -8.00 3.74 1.53
C GLY A 17 -8.68 4.91 2.22
N GLY A 18 -9.20 5.86 1.43
CA GLY A 18 -9.72 7.13 1.89
C GLY A 18 -8.60 7.98 2.49
N ARG A 19 -8.68 9.30 2.32
CA ARG A 19 -7.89 10.25 3.11
C ARG A 19 -8.34 10.24 4.58
N LYS A 20 -8.27 9.10 5.26
CA LYS A 20 -8.07 9.14 6.71
C LYS A 20 -6.64 9.60 6.85
N ASN A 21 -6.51 10.89 7.14
CA ASN A 21 -5.28 11.56 7.52
C ASN A 21 -4.24 10.53 7.92
N ILE A 22 -3.13 10.50 7.17
CA ILE A 22 -1.83 10.39 7.84
C ILE A 22 -1.98 11.40 8.97
N ASP A 23 -2.27 10.90 10.16
CA ASP A 23 -2.34 11.79 11.28
C ASP A 23 -0.97 12.43 11.28
N ALA A 24 -0.93 13.74 11.08
CA ALA A 24 0.30 14.50 11.29
C ALA A 24 0.75 14.34 12.76
N SER A 25 -0.07 13.68 13.59
CA SER A 25 0.23 13.18 14.93
C SER A 25 0.65 11.69 15.02
N VAL A 26 0.87 10.94 13.92
CA VAL A 26 1.68 9.70 13.98
C VAL A 26 3.13 10.12 14.16
N ASP A 27 3.37 10.48 15.42
CA ASP A 27 4.61 10.75 16.09
C ASP A 27 5.70 9.84 15.54
N HIS A 28 6.58 10.42 14.73
CA HIS A 28 7.97 10.05 14.43
C HIS A 28 8.38 8.56 14.35
N THR A 29 7.46 7.62 14.22
CA THR A 29 7.76 6.21 13.99
C THR A 29 7.94 6.05 12.49
N SER A 30 9.20 6.13 12.09
CA SER A 30 9.70 6.09 10.73
C SER A 30 9.39 4.82 9.92
N GLU A 31 8.37 4.04 10.28
CA GLU A 31 8.26 2.63 9.92
C GLU A 31 6.92 2.17 9.33
N ILE A 32 5.90 3.03 9.21
CA ILE A 32 4.67 2.61 8.50
C ILE A 32 4.73 3.09 7.04
N TYR A 33 5.61 2.44 6.26
CA TYR A 33 5.67 2.59 4.81
C TYR A 33 4.32 2.18 4.20
N PHE A 34 3.82 2.99 3.26
CA PHE A 34 2.46 2.90 2.69
C PHE A 34 2.00 1.46 2.25
N PRO A 35 2.83 0.61 1.67
CA PRO A 35 2.47 -0.78 1.40
C PRO A 35 2.21 -1.61 2.68
N HIS A 36 3.00 -1.44 3.74
CA HIS A 36 2.94 -2.32 4.92
C HIS A 36 1.62 -2.17 5.70
N TRP A 37 1.05 -0.96 5.78
CA TRP A 37 -0.26 -0.77 6.41
C TRP A 37 -1.40 -1.40 5.60
N ILE A 38 -1.31 -1.39 4.27
CA ILE A 38 -2.32 -1.96 3.38
C ILE A 38 -2.35 -3.48 3.50
N TYR A 39 -1.17 -4.11 3.52
CA TYR A 39 -1.07 -5.56 3.75
C TYR A 39 -1.63 -5.97 5.11
N ARG A 40 -1.34 -5.23 6.19
CA ARG A 40 -1.90 -5.50 7.51
C ARG A 40 -3.44 -5.43 7.48
N ARG A 41 -4.00 -4.47 6.75
CA ARG A 41 -5.45 -4.25 6.66
C ARG A 41 -6.17 -5.27 5.78
N LEU A 42 -5.46 -5.89 4.82
CA LEU A 42 -5.93 -7.07 4.09
C LEU A 42 -5.91 -8.34 4.95
N GLU A 43 -4.88 -8.50 5.79
CA GLU A 43 -4.71 -9.70 6.63
C GLU A 43 -5.66 -9.74 7.82
N LEU A 44 -6.00 -8.58 8.38
CA LEU A 44 -6.84 -8.51 9.57
C LEU A 44 -8.32 -8.82 9.28
N ASP A 45 -8.75 -8.88 8.02
CA ASP A 45 -10.15 -8.99 7.57
C ASP A 45 -11.13 -8.00 8.26
N GLU A 46 -10.59 -7.05 9.05
CA GLU A 46 -11.24 -5.84 9.51
C GLU A 46 -11.42 -4.95 8.29
N GLY A 47 -12.39 -5.33 7.45
CA GLY A 47 -12.65 -4.81 6.12
C GLY A 47 -12.40 -3.32 6.11
N LEU A 48 -11.45 -2.88 5.27
CA LEU A 48 -10.58 -1.68 5.32
C LEU A 48 -11.15 -0.34 5.83
N GLY A 49 -11.99 -0.30 6.86
CA GLY A 49 -13.04 0.71 7.01
C GLY A 49 -14.21 0.54 6.04
N LEU A 50 -14.46 -0.64 5.44
CA LEU A 50 -15.58 -0.92 4.54
C LEU A 50 -16.96 -0.89 5.22
N HIS A 51 -17.01 -0.59 6.51
CA HIS A 51 -18.24 -0.46 7.32
C HIS A 51 -19.28 0.54 6.77
N GLY A 52 -18.97 1.28 5.70
CA GLY A 52 -19.91 2.15 4.98
C GLY A 52 -20.41 1.61 3.63
N LEU A 53 -19.94 0.45 3.16
CA LEU A 53 -20.46 -0.16 1.93
C LEU A 53 -21.79 -0.84 2.19
N ILE A 54 -22.75 -0.53 1.31
CA ILE A 54 -24.17 -0.81 1.51
C ILE A 54 -24.50 -2.25 1.08
N ASN A 55 -23.67 -2.87 0.24
CA ASN A 55 -23.88 -4.22 -0.29
C ASN A 55 -22.56 -5.02 -0.44
N LYS A 56 -22.69 -6.34 -0.63
CA LYS A 56 -21.55 -7.28 -0.77
C LYS A 56 -20.78 -7.15 -2.09
N GLU A 57 -21.42 -6.66 -3.14
CA GLU A 57 -20.81 -6.51 -4.47
C GLU A 57 -19.78 -5.38 -4.47
N ASP A 58 -20.09 -4.28 -3.78
CA ASP A 58 -19.15 -3.17 -3.59
C ASP A 58 -17.94 -3.61 -2.75
N GLU A 59 -18.17 -4.46 -1.74
CA GLU A 59 -17.10 -5.04 -0.91
C GLU A 59 -16.17 -5.94 -1.73
N GLU A 60 -16.74 -6.83 -2.56
CA GLU A 60 -15.97 -7.68 -3.48
C GLU A 60 -15.14 -6.82 -4.46
N THR A 61 -15.78 -5.80 -5.05
CA THR A 61 -15.14 -4.88 -5.99
C THR A 61 -13.99 -4.12 -5.34
N THR A 62 -14.19 -3.62 -4.12
CA THR A 62 -13.16 -2.90 -3.37
C THR A 62 -11.98 -3.82 -3.04
N ARG A 63 -12.25 -5.05 -2.59
CA ARG A 63 -11.21 -6.04 -2.31
C ARG A 63 -10.40 -6.37 -3.57
N LYS A 64 -11.08 -6.51 -4.71
CA LYS A 64 -10.45 -6.72 -6.02
C LYS A 64 -9.54 -5.55 -6.40
N MET A 65 -10.02 -4.32 -6.29
CA MET A 65 -9.24 -3.10 -6.58
C MET A 65 -7.96 -3.05 -5.75
N ILE A 66 -8.03 -3.43 -4.47
CA ILE A 66 -6.86 -3.41 -3.58
C ILE A 66 -5.83 -4.47 -3.99
N ILE A 67 -6.26 -5.71 -4.23
CA ILE A 67 -5.35 -6.80 -4.63
C ILE A 67 -4.65 -6.44 -5.94
N VAL A 68 -5.39 -5.96 -6.94
CA VAL A 68 -4.83 -5.53 -8.23
C VAL A 68 -3.83 -4.39 -8.02
N SER A 69 -4.17 -3.40 -7.18
CA SER A 69 -3.27 -2.29 -6.90
C SER A 69 -1.98 -2.72 -6.21
N LEU A 70 -2.03 -3.73 -5.33
CA LEU A 70 -0.84 -4.28 -4.71
C LEU A 70 0.09 -4.99 -5.71
N TRP A 71 -0.46 -5.60 -6.77
CA TRP A 71 0.34 -6.15 -7.87
C TRP A 71 1.02 -5.04 -8.65
N CYS A 72 0.31 -3.93 -8.89
CA CYS A 72 0.84 -2.76 -9.58
C CYS A 72 2.01 -2.09 -8.84
N ILE A 73 2.01 -2.09 -7.50
CA ILE A 73 3.03 -1.39 -6.70
C ILE A 73 4.20 -2.28 -6.24
N GLN A 74 4.35 -3.48 -6.81
CA GLN A 74 5.47 -4.37 -6.50
C GLN A 74 6.83 -3.68 -6.68
N THR A 75 7.75 -3.91 -5.74
CA THR A 75 9.09 -3.30 -5.75
C THR A 75 9.86 -3.65 -7.01
N ASN A 76 9.81 -4.92 -7.43
CA ASN A 76 10.40 -5.36 -8.69
C ASN A 76 9.48 -4.99 -9.87
N PRO A 77 9.89 -4.13 -10.81
CA PRO A 77 9.07 -3.75 -11.97
C PRO A 77 8.65 -4.94 -12.83
N SER A 78 9.45 -6.01 -12.89
CA SER A 78 9.14 -7.22 -13.67
C SER A 78 8.01 -8.05 -13.07
N ASN A 79 7.65 -7.82 -11.81
CA ASN A 79 6.52 -8.49 -11.15
C ASN A 79 5.21 -7.72 -11.31
N ARG A 80 5.25 -6.52 -11.92
CA ARG A 80 4.06 -5.70 -12.13
C ARG A 80 3.33 -6.19 -13.38
N PRO A 81 1.99 -6.28 -13.35
CA PRO A 81 1.22 -6.60 -14.54
C PRO A 81 1.31 -5.47 -15.58
N SER A 82 1.06 -5.81 -16.83
CA SER A 82 0.73 -4.83 -17.87
C SER A 82 -0.63 -4.19 -17.61
N MET A 83 -0.90 -3.03 -18.22
CA MET A 83 -2.22 -2.39 -18.08
C MET A 83 -3.36 -3.24 -18.64
N GLY A 84 -3.10 -4.10 -19.64
CA GLY A 84 -4.09 -5.05 -20.13
C GLY A 84 -4.46 -6.08 -19.07
N GLU A 85 -3.45 -6.68 -18.44
CA GLU A 85 -3.64 -7.64 -17.33
C GLU A 85 -4.34 -6.97 -16.13
N VAL A 86 -4.04 -5.71 -15.81
CA VAL A 86 -4.74 -4.95 -14.76
C VAL A 86 -6.25 -4.89 -15.05
N VAL A 87 -6.64 -4.60 -16.30
CA VAL A 87 -8.06 -4.56 -16.69
C VAL A 87 -8.69 -5.95 -16.61
N ASP A 88 -7.99 -6.98 -17.11
CA ASP A 88 -8.47 -8.36 -17.07
C ASP A 88 -8.70 -8.83 -15.62
N MET A 89 -7.79 -8.50 -14.71
CA MET A 89 -7.92 -8.82 -13.28
C MET A 89 -9.12 -8.11 -12.64
N LEU A 90 -9.43 -6.88 -13.04
CA LEU A 90 -10.55 -6.10 -12.49
C LEU A 90 -11.92 -6.61 -13.00
N VAL A 91 -11.99 -7.02 -14.26
CA VAL A 91 -13.20 -7.60 -14.86
C VAL A 91 -13.40 -9.06 -14.41
N GLY A 92 -12.32 -9.77 -14.11
CA GLY A 92 -12.33 -11.16 -13.65
C GLY A 92 -12.95 -11.37 -12.27
N LYS A 93 -13.05 -12.65 -11.85
CA LYS A 93 -13.62 -13.04 -10.55
C LYS A 93 -12.62 -12.82 -9.43
N LEU A 94 -13.08 -12.39 -8.25
CA LEU A 94 -12.20 -12.21 -7.10
C LEU A 94 -11.45 -13.51 -6.72
N ASP A 95 -12.12 -14.66 -6.76
CA ASP A 95 -11.53 -15.97 -6.42
C ASP A 95 -10.36 -16.40 -7.33
N SER A 96 -10.23 -15.77 -8.50
CA SER A 96 -9.11 -16.02 -9.42
C SER A 96 -7.85 -15.22 -9.06
N LEU A 97 -7.97 -14.24 -8.15
CA LEU A 97 -6.88 -13.38 -7.75
C LEU A 97 -6.17 -13.93 -6.51
N GLN A 98 -4.84 -13.90 -6.56
CA GLN A 98 -4.00 -14.15 -5.40
C GLN A 98 -3.44 -12.83 -4.87
N THR A 99 -3.25 -12.76 -3.56
CA THR A 99 -2.58 -11.61 -2.95
C THR A 99 -1.10 -11.64 -3.32
N PRO A 100 -0.52 -10.55 -3.85
CA PRO A 100 0.89 -10.51 -4.22
C PRO A 100 1.79 -10.62 -2.98
N PRO A 101 3.04 -11.08 -3.14
CA PRO A 101 3.98 -11.17 -2.03
C PRO A 101 4.23 -9.79 -1.41
N LYS A 102 4.40 -9.76 -0.09
CA LYS A 102 4.77 -8.53 0.62
C LYS A 102 6.13 -8.03 0.12
N PRO A 103 6.26 -6.73 -0.18
CA PRO A 103 7.55 -6.17 -0.56
C PRO A 103 8.52 -6.29 0.61
N PHE A 104 9.69 -6.88 0.36
CA PHE A 104 10.80 -6.89 1.30
C PHE A 104 11.47 -5.52 1.27
N LEU A 105 11.29 -4.73 2.33
CA LEU A 105 12.05 -3.51 2.54
C LEU A 105 13.28 -3.87 3.37
N SER A 106 14.41 -4.11 2.71
CA SER A 106 15.70 -4.05 3.38
C SER A 106 16.04 -2.58 3.62
N SER A 107 15.55 -2.01 4.73
CA SER A 107 16.09 -0.75 5.23
C SER A 107 17.48 -1.03 5.82
N PRO A 108 18.55 -0.33 5.41
CA PRO A 108 19.79 -0.32 6.17
C PRO A 108 19.50 0.17 7.60
N PRO A 109 20.09 -0.44 8.64
CA PRO A 109 19.99 0.09 10.00
C PRO A 109 20.43 1.56 10.00
N ARG A 110 19.61 2.46 10.54
CA ARG A 110 20.04 3.85 10.74
C ARG A 110 21.21 3.83 11.72
N THR A 111 22.37 4.29 11.28
CA THR A 111 23.47 4.60 12.21
C THR A 111 23.01 5.75 13.11
N PRO A 112 23.18 5.67 14.44
CA PRO A 112 22.85 6.75 15.34
C PRO A 112 23.56 8.04 14.89
N VAL A 113 22.81 9.12 14.71
CA VAL A 113 23.38 10.46 14.51
C VAL A 113 23.98 10.88 15.83
N ASP A 114 25.31 10.86 15.92
CA ASP A 114 26.03 11.34 17.08
C ASP A 114 25.93 12.87 17.13
N SER A 115 25.00 13.38 17.94
CA SER A 115 24.86 14.80 18.21
C SER A 115 25.77 15.18 19.38
N SER A 116 27.01 15.56 19.08
CA SER A 116 27.84 16.34 19.99
C SER A 116 28.05 17.72 19.37
N THR A 117 27.07 18.60 19.57
CA THR A 117 27.21 20.04 19.32
C THR A 117 28.08 20.65 20.42
N ALA A 118 29.10 21.40 20.00
CA ALA A 118 29.97 22.18 20.85
C ALA A 118 29.18 23.08 21.82
N ILE A 119 29.46 22.94 23.11
CA ILE A 119 29.12 23.93 24.13
C ILE A 119 30.30 24.90 24.27
N VAL A 120 30.13 26.10 23.71
CA VAL A 120 30.87 27.29 24.09
C VAL A 120 30.36 27.75 25.46
N SER A 121 31.24 28.00 26.43
CA SER A 121 31.05 29.05 27.47
C SER A 121 32.31 29.28 28.32
N LEU A 122 32.71 30.56 28.32
CA LEU A 122 33.61 31.35 29.19
C LEU A 122 35.11 31.05 29.21
#